data_AF-A0A932EJ63-F1
#
_entry.id   AF-A0A932EJ63-F1
#
_cell.length_a   1.000
_cell.length_b   1.000
_cell.length_c   1.000
_cell.angle_alpha   90.00
_cell.angle_beta   90.00
_cell.angle_gamma   90.00
#
_symmetry.space_group_name_H-M   'P 1'
#
loop_
_entity.id
_entity.type
_entity.pdbx_description
1 polymer ?
#
loop_
_entity_poly.entity_id
_entity_poly.type
_entity_poly.pdbx_seq_one_letter_code
_entity_poly.pdbx_strand_id
1 'polypeptide(L)'
;MVVDGGKTQVATTQRVLRQFDINIPIIGLVKPFDNVVIPKKEGFFILSFKTQPGFHLLQRLRDEAHRFARSYHRTLRQKALIDSKK
;
A
#
# COMPACT_ATOMS: atom_id res chain seq x y z
N MET A 1 -8.57 -4.93 -1.73
CA MET A 1 -7.60 -4.25 -0.88
C MET A 1 -6.47 -3.67 -1.73
N VAL A 2 -6.07 -2.43 -1.44
CA VAL A 2 -4.96 -1.75 -2.11
C VAL A 2 -3.79 -1.65 -1.13
N VAL A 3 -2.59 -2.02 -1.57
CA VAL A 3 -1.36 -1.98 -0.76
C VAL A 3 -0.41 -0.94 -1.37
N ASP A 4 0.13 -0.04 -0.55
CA ASP A 4 1.21 0.87 -0.95
C ASP A 4 2.53 0.09 -0.98
N GLY A 5 2.79 -0.58 -2.11
CA GLY A 5 3.89 -1.53 -2.20
C GLY A 5 3.90 -2.43 -3.45
N GLY A 6 5.08 -2.99 -3.72
CA GLY A 6 5.31 -3.92 -4.82
C GLY A 6 5.10 -5.39 -4.47
N LYS A 7 5.66 -6.28 -5.29
CA LYS A 7 5.45 -7.74 -5.26
C LYS A 7 5.61 -8.33 -3.85
N THR A 8 6.66 -7.95 -3.12
CA THR A 8 6.95 -8.48 -1.78
C THR A 8 5.86 -8.12 -0.76
N GLN A 9 5.38 -6.87 -0.78
CA GLN A 9 4.32 -6.42 0.12
C GLN A 9 2.99 -7.08 -0.24
N VAL A 10 2.67 -7.20 -1.53
CA VAL A 10 1.48 -7.93 -2.00
C VAL A 10 1.53 -9.40 -1.61
N ALA A 11 2.66 -10.09 -1.84
CA ALA A 11 2.85 -11.50 -1.47
C ALA A 11 2.66 -11.73 0.03
N THR A 12 3.27 -10.85 0.85
CA THR A 12 3.17 -10.92 2.31
C THR A 12 1.72 -10.75 2.75
N THR A 13 1.04 -9.74 2.20
CA THR A 13 -0.37 -9.47 2.47
C THR A 13 -1.26 -10.66 2.11
N GLN A 14 -1.06 -11.23 0.92
CA GLN A 14 -1.84 -12.37 0.45
C GLN A 14 -1.62 -13.61 1.32
N ARG A 15 -0.40 -13.83 1.80
CA ARG A 15 -0.09 -14.90 2.76
C ARG A 15 -0.86 -14.69 4.07
N VAL A 16 -0.86 -13.48 4.61
CA VAL A 16 -1.60 -13.16 5.85
C VAL A 16 -3.10 -13.35 5.65
N LEU A 17 -3.70 -12.83 4.58
CA LEU A 17 -5.13 -13.02 4.33
C LEU A 17 -5.51 -14.50 4.25
N ARG A 18 -4.70 -15.34 3.59
CA ARG A 18 -4.93 -16.80 3.55
C ARG A 18 -4.84 -17.47 4.92
N GLN A 19 -3.97 -17.00 5.81
CA GLN A 19 -3.87 -17.54 7.17
C GLN A 19 -5.15 -17.31 7.99
N PHE A 20 -5.92 -16.28 7.66
CA PHE A 20 -7.19 -15.94 8.31
C PHE A 20 -8.41 -16.33 7.47
N ASP A 21 -8.22 -17.10 6.39
CA ASP A 21 -9.28 -17.49 5.44
C ASP A 21 -10.06 -16.29 4.86
N ILE A 22 -9.40 -15.15 4.69
CA ILE A 22 -9.99 -13.93 4.15
C ILE A 22 -9.79 -13.90 2.64
N ASN A 23 -10.89 -13.98 1.89
CA ASN A 23 -10.88 -13.91 0.43
C ASN A 23 -11.19 -12.48 -0.08
N ILE A 24 -10.17 -11.63 -0.14
CA ILE A 24 -10.28 -10.27 -0.69
C ILE A 24 -9.27 -10.11 -1.83
N PRO A 25 -9.67 -9.57 -3.00
CA PRO A 25 -8.73 -9.23 -4.08
C PRO A 25 -7.69 -8.22 -3.60
N ILE A 26 -6.42 -8.44 -3.90
CA ILE A 26 -5.32 -7.53 -3.53
C ILE A 26 -4.67 -6.96 -4.78
N ILE A 27 -4.35 -5.66 -4.74
CA ILE A 27 -3.46 -5.02 -5.70
C ILE A 27 -2.39 -4.20 -4.98
N GLY A 28 -1.21 -4.05 -5.58
CA GLY A 28 -0.11 -3.23 -5.07
C GLY A 28 0.18 -2.04 -5.98
N LEU A 29 0.53 -0.88 -5.40
CA LEU A 29 0.96 0.31 -6.15
C LEU A 29 2.49 0.47 -6.04
N VAL A 30 3.20 0.57 -7.17
CA VAL A 30 4.69 0.59 -7.19
C VAL A 30 5.21 1.92 -7.69
N LYS A 31 6.19 2.53 -7.00
CA LYS A 31 6.91 3.74 -7.45
C LYS A 31 7.51 3.54 -8.86
N PRO A 32 7.37 4.50 -9.80
CA PRO A 32 6.88 5.88 -9.65
C PRO A 32 5.35 6.04 -9.64
N PHE A 33 4.64 4.98 -9.30
CA PHE A 33 3.20 4.90 -9.06
C PHE A 33 2.36 5.08 -10.29
N ASP A 34 2.88 4.60 -11.41
CA ASP A 34 2.27 4.44 -12.73
C ASP A 34 1.93 2.97 -13.05
N ASN A 35 2.24 2.07 -12.12
CA ASN A 35 2.10 0.63 -12.28
C ASN A 35 1.35 0.00 -11.10
N VAL A 36 0.46 -0.94 -11.41
CA VAL A 36 -0.22 -1.79 -10.42
C VAL A 36 0.27 -3.23 -10.54
N VAL A 37 0.60 -3.82 -9.40
CA VAL A 37 0.94 -5.23 -9.25
C VAL A 37 -0.32 -6.00 -8.92
N ILE A 38 -0.63 -7.00 -9.74
CA ILE A 38 -1.79 -7.88 -9.59
C ILE A 38 -1.28 -9.31 -9.37
N PRO A 39 -1.58 -9.94 -8.23
CA PRO A 39 -1.22 -11.33 -7.99
C PRO A 39 -2.01 -12.27 -8.90
N LYS A 40 -1.34 -13.31 -9.41
CA LYS A 40 -1.90 -14.39 -10.24
C LYS A 40 -1.43 -15.73 -9.69
N LYS A 41 -1.99 -16.83 -10.20
CA LYS A 41 -1.63 -18.20 -9.76
C LYS A 41 -0.11 -18.45 -9.87
N GLU A 42 0.52 -17.98 -10.94
CA GLU A 42 1.95 -18.21 -11.23
C GLU A 42 2.82 -16.96 -11.05
N GLY A 43 2.45 -16.06 -10.13
CA GLY A 43 3.27 -14.89 -9.79
C GLY A 43 2.51 -13.57 -9.89
N PHE A 44 3.04 -12.63 -10.68
CA PHE A 44 2.53 -11.26 -10.72
C PHE A 44 2.41 -10.74 -12.14
N PHE A 45 1.27 -10.12 -12.42
CA PHE A 45 1.07 -9.28 -13.60
C PHE A 45 1.27 -7.82 -13.22
N ILE A 46 1.98 -7.06 -14.06
CA ILE A 46 2.18 -5.62 -13.88
C ILE A 46 1.43 -4.92 -14.99
N LEU A 47 0.49 -4.06 -14.62
CA LEU A 47 -0.27 -3.24 -15.55
C LEU A 47 0.16 -1.79 -15.40
N SER A 48 0.50 -1.14 -16.52
CA SER A 48 0.81 0.29 -16.56
C SER A 48 -0.46 1.09 -16.84
N PHE A 49 -0.64 2.19 -16.12
CA PHE A 49 -1.88 2.97 -16.12
C PHE A 49 -1.70 4.41 -16.57
N LYS A 50 -0.56 4.77 -17.18
CA LYS A 50 -0.23 6.16 -17.54
C LYS A 50 -1.34 6.88 -18.34
N THR A 51 -2.18 6.15 -19.06
CA THR A 51 -3.24 6.69 -19.92
C THR A 51 -4.67 6.38 -19.44
N GLN A 52 -4.84 5.73 -18.28
CA GLN A 52 -6.17 5.24 -17.86
C GLN A 52 -6.86 6.17 -16.85
N PRO A 53 -8.15 6.51 -17.02
CA PRO A 53 -8.87 7.42 -16.12
C PRO A 53 -8.90 6.98 -14.65
N GLY A 54 -8.97 5.68 -14.39
CA GLY A 54 -8.98 5.11 -13.03
C GLY A 54 -7.67 5.29 -12.26
N PHE A 55 -6.60 5.69 -12.94
CA PHE A 55 -5.28 5.88 -12.36
C PHE A 55 -5.25 6.95 -11.26
N HIS A 56 -5.86 8.11 -11.53
CA HIS A 56 -5.84 9.24 -10.61
C HIS A 56 -6.55 8.93 -9.29
N LEU A 57 -7.56 8.05 -9.31
CA LEU A 57 -8.22 7.60 -8.09
C LEU A 57 -7.27 6.80 -7.19
N LEU A 58 -6.55 5.83 -7.76
CA LEU A 58 -5.59 5.03 -7.01
C LEU A 58 -4.43 5.88 -6.46
N GLN A 59 -3.97 6.87 -7.22
CA GLN A 59 -2.97 7.83 -6.74
C GLN A 59 -3.49 8.63 -5.55
N ARG A 60 -4.70 9.19 -5.64
CA ARG A 60 -5.32 9.95 -4.54
C ARG A 60 -5.52 9.10 -3.28
N LEU A 61 -5.99 7.86 -3.42
CA LEU A 61 -6.14 6.93 -2.30
C LEU A 61 -4.80 6.66 -1.62
N ARG A 62 -3.73 6.43 -2.40
CA ARG A 62 -2.38 6.25 -1.86
C ARG A 62 -1.88 7.50 -1.17
N ASP A 63 -2.03 8.66 -1.79
CA ASP A 63 -1.55 9.93 -1.23
C ASP A 63 -2.21 10.22 0.11
N GLU A 64 -3.49 9.90 0.25
CA GLU A 64 -4.21 10.02 1.51
C GLU A 64 -3.72 9.01 2.56
N ALA A 65 -3.57 7.74 2.21
CA ALA A 65 -3.02 6.73 3.10
C ALA A 65 -1.59 7.09 3.57
N HIS A 66 -0.75 7.58 2.66
CA HIS A 66 0.61 8.00 2.93
C HIS A 66 0.65 9.29 3.78
N ARG A 67 -0.24 10.26 3.50
CA ARG A 67 -0.41 11.48 4.33
C ARG A 67 -0.77 11.11 5.76
N PHE A 68 -1.78 10.24 5.93
CA PHE A 68 -2.24 9.79 7.23
C PHE A 68 -1.11 9.10 8.01
N ALA A 69 -0.42 8.13 7.39
CA ALA A 69 0.68 7.41 8.03
C ALA A 69 1.82 8.36 8.47
N ARG A 70 2.23 9.29 7.61
CA ARG A 70 3.28 10.28 7.95
C ARG A 70 2.86 11.21 9.08
N SER A 71 1.60 11.68 9.06
CA SER A 71 1.06 12.53 10.12
C SER A 71 1.07 11.80 11.46
N TYR A 72 0.55 10.56 11.48
CA TYR A 72 0.51 9.74 12.68
C TYR A 72 1.91 9.45 13.25
N HIS A 73 2.87 9.06 12.41
CA HIS A 73 4.25 8.86 12.85
C HIS A 73 4.95 10.15 13.31
N ARG A 74 4.56 11.32 12.79
CA ARG A 74 5.05 12.61 13.31
C ARG A 74 4.51 12.85 14.72
N THR A 75 3.21 12.65 14.94
CA THR A 75 2.60 12.80 16.26
C THR A 75 3.22 11.85 17.29
N LEU A 76 3.41 10.56 16.94
CA LEU A 76 4.05 9.60 17.84
C LEU A 76 5.47 9.99 18.21
N ARG A 77 6.28 10.44 17.24
CA ARG A 77 7.65 10.90 17.50
C ARG A 77 7.69 12.14 18.38
N GLN A 78 6.77 13.07 18.19
CA GLN A 78 6.65 14.25 19.05
C GLN A 78 6.32 13.88 20.50
N LYS A 79 5.40 12.93 20.72
CA LYS A 79 5.08 12.42 22.07
C LYS A 79 6.31 11.78 22.73
N ALA A 80 6.98 10.89 22.02
CA ALA A 80 8.19 10.22 22.54
C ALA A 80 9.31 11.21 22.93
N LEU A 81 9.47 12.30 22.18
CA LEU A 81 10.44 13.36 22.51
C LEU A 81 10.07 14.14 23.77
N ILE A 82 8.78 14.30 24.07
CA ILE A 82 8.30 14.96 25.29
C ILE A 82 8.50 14.02 26.48
N ASP A 83 8.14 12.75 26.33
CA ASP A 83 8.26 11.75 27.40
C ASP A 83 9.73 11.46 27.77
N SER A 84 10.67 11.55 26.82
CA SER A 84 12.11 11.40 27.06
C SER A 84 12.76 12.57 27.81
N LYS A 85 12.05 13.68 28.03
CA LYS A 85 12.55 14.85 28.77
C LYS A 85 12.01 14.94 30.22
N LYS A 86 11.30 13.91 30.67
CA LYS A 86 10.88 13.70 32.06
C LYS A 86 11.82 12.72 32.74
#